data_AF-A0A1V5CHX9-F1
#
_entry.id   AF-A0A1V5CHX9-F1
#
_cell.length_a   1.000
_cell.length_b   1.000
_cell.length_c   1.000
_cell.angle_alpha   90.00
_cell.angle_beta   90.00
_cell.angle_gamma   90.00
#
_symmetry.space_group_name_H-M   'P 1'
#
loop_
_entity.id
_entity.type
_entity.pdbx_description
1 polymer ?
#
loop_
_entity_poly.entity_id
_entity_poly.type
_entity_poly.pdbx_seq_one_letter_code
_entity_poly.pdbx_strand_id
1 'polypeptide(L)'
;MLDEWIRKASSSSISILKSMAKTLSVYRSGILAYYDFPISTGPLEGTNNKIKTMKRQAYGFRDMEFFKLKIMGLHETKYALVG
;
A
#
# COMPACT_ATOMS: atom_id res chain seq x y z
N MET A 1 3.26 1.55 -25.66
CA MET A 1 1.96 1.32 -24.99
C MET A 1 1.78 2.18 -23.73
N LEU A 2 2.58 2.00 -22.66
CA LEU A 2 2.46 2.83 -21.43
C LEU A 2 2.85 4.31 -21.66
N ASP A 3 3.97 4.56 -22.34
CA ASP A 3 4.44 5.93 -22.60
C ASP A 3 3.48 6.72 -23.49
N GLU A 4 2.88 6.03 -24.46
CA GLU A 4 1.88 6.61 -25.34
C GLU A 4 0.61 7.00 -24.57
N TRP A 5 0.18 6.15 -23.64
CA TRP A 5 -0.95 6.45 -22.76
C TRP A 5 -0.65 7.64 -21.86
N ILE A 6 0.54 7.68 -21.22
CA ILE A 6 0.98 8.80 -20.39
C ILE A 6 0.97 10.10 -21.20
N ARG A 7 1.44 10.06 -22.46
CA ARG A 7 1.45 11.22 -23.35
C ARG A 7 0.03 11.71 -23.67
N LYS A 8 -0.88 10.79 -24.04
CA LYS A 8 -2.30 11.12 -24.33
C LYS A 8 -3.03 11.67 -23.09
N ALA A 9 -2.82 11.07 -21.93
CA ALA A 9 -3.41 11.52 -20.67
C ALA A 9 -2.88 12.90 -20.25
N SER A 10 -1.58 13.15 -20.45
CA SER A 10 -0.95 14.45 -20.15
C SER A 10 -1.44 15.58 -21.08
N SER A 11 -1.73 15.27 -22.35
CA SER A 11 -2.26 16.24 -23.31
C SER A 11 -3.78 16.46 -23.21
N SER A 12 -4.49 15.64 -22.43
CA SER A 12 -5.94 15.81 -22.23
C SER A 12 -6.26 17.12 -21.50
N SER A 13 -7.50 17.60 -21.55
CA SER A 13 -7.94 18.74 -20.72
C SER A 13 -8.43 18.31 -19.32
N ILE A 14 -8.24 17.05 -18.95
CA ILE A 14 -8.78 16.46 -17.71
C ILE A 14 -7.68 16.46 -16.64
N SER A 15 -7.85 17.29 -15.61
CA SER A 15 -6.85 17.48 -14.54
C SER A 15 -6.47 16.18 -13.82
N ILE A 16 -7.45 15.31 -13.54
CA ILE A 16 -7.23 14.01 -12.88
C ILE A 16 -6.31 13.12 -13.73
N LEU A 17 -6.51 13.08 -15.05
CA LEU A 17 -5.69 12.27 -15.95
C LEU A 17 -4.27 12.82 -16.06
N LYS A 18 -4.09 14.15 -16.08
CA LYS A 18 -2.74 14.75 -16.03
C LYS A 18 -1.99 14.38 -14.77
N SER A 19 -2.65 14.47 -13.61
CA SER A 19 -2.05 14.09 -12.31
C SER A 19 -1.69 12.60 -12.28
N MET A 20 -2.58 11.73 -12.77
CA MET A 20 -2.31 10.30 -12.86
C MET A 20 -1.13 10.00 -13.80
N ALA A 21 -1.07 10.65 -14.97
CA ALA A 21 0.02 10.50 -15.91
C ALA A 21 1.37 10.92 -15.32
N LYS A 22 1.39 12.02 -14.55
CA LYS A 22 2.57 12.46 -13.81
C LYS A 22 3.04 11.41 -12.81
N THR A 23 2.13 10.88 -12.00
CA THR A 23 2.44 9.82 -11.02
C THR A 23 2.98 8.57 -11.72
N LEU A 24 2.31 8.10 -12.77
CA LEU A 24 2.75 6.92 -13.53
C LEU A 24 4.11 7.13 -14.19
N SER A 25 4.40 8.32 -14.68
CA SER A 25 5.71 8.66 -15.25
C SER A 25 6.82 8.56 -14.19
N VAL A 26 6.59 9.10 -12.99
CA VAL A 26 7.55 9.04 -11.87
C VAL A 26 7.82 7.60 -11.42
N TYR A 27 6.79 6.76 -11.33
CA TYR A 27 6.91 5.38 -10.85
C TYR A 27 7.09 4.33 -11.95
N ARG A 28 7.26 4.75 -13.20
CA ARG A 28 7.33 3.86 -14.37
C ARG A 28 8.36 2.75 -14.22
N SER A 29 9.55 3.07 -13.73
CA SER A 29 10.62 2.09 -13.53
C SER A 29 10.22 0.99 -12.55
N GLY A 30 9.64 1.35 -11.40
CA GLY A 30 9.18 0.38 -10.41
C GLY A 30 8.03 -0.49 -10.90
N ILE A 31 7.09 0.09 -11.66
CA ILE A 31 5.96 -0.66 -12.26
C ILE A 31 6.47 -1.69 -13.27
N LEU A 32 7.43 -1.31 -14.12
CA LEU A 32 7.98 -2.22 -15.13
C LEU A 32 8.93 -3.26 -14.53
N ALA A 33 9.67 -2.92 -13.47
CA ALA A 33 10.56 -3.84 -12.77
C ALA A 33 9.82 -5.07 -12.18
N TYR A 34 8.49 -4.97 -11.95
CA TYR A 34 7.68 -6.11 -11.52
C TYR A 34 7.74 -7.30 -12.50
N TYR A 35 7.86 -7.02 -13.81
CA TYR A 35 7.93 -8.07 -14.83
C TYR A 35 9.25 -8.84 -14.80
N ASP A 36 10.33 -8.20 -14.36
CA ASP A 36 11.64 -8.83 -14.16
C ASP A 36 11.72 -9.49 -12.79
N PHE A 37 11.15 -8.85 -11.77
CA PHE A 37 11.17 -9.27 -10.37
C PHE A 37 9.76 -9.16 -9.77
N PRO A 38 9.02 -10.27 -9.59
CA PRO A 38 7.63 -10.25 -9.14
C PRO A 38 7.50 -10.00 -7.63
N ILE A 39 8.01 -8.86 -7.17
CA ILE A 39 7.91 -8.39 -5.78
C ILE A 39 6.63 -7.57 -5.67
N SER A 40 5.72 -7.99 -4.79
CA SER A 40 4.48 -7.26 -4.52
C SER A 40 4.50 -6.57 -3.16
N THR A 41 3.82 -5.43 -3.06
CA THR A 41 3.55 -4.74 -1.78
C THR A 41 2.41 -5.37 -1.00
N GLY A 42 1.75 -6.42 -1.52
CA GLY A 42 0.57 -7.03 -0.91
C GLY A 42 0.76 -7.50 0.54
N PRO A 43 1.82 -8.27 0.87
CA PRO A 43 2.08 -8.66 2.26
C PRO A 43 2.33 -7.48 3.21
N LEU A 44 2.98 -6.42 2.71
CA LEU A 44 3.23 -5.19 3.47
C LEU A 44 1.92 -4.43 3.73
N GLU A 45 1.08 -4.28 2.71
CA GLU A 45 -0.25 -3.68 2.81
C GLU A 45 -1.16 -4.46 3.77
N GLY A 46 -1.11 -5.81 3.69
CA GLY A 46 -1.82 -6.69 4.62
C GLY A 46 -1.40 -6.47 6.07
N THR A 47 -0.09 -6.36 6.31
CA THR A 47 0.46 -6.03 7.64
C THR A 47 -0.01 -4.65 8.11
N ASN A 48 0.07 -3.63 7.26
CA ASN A 48 -0.40 -2.28 7.58
C ASN A 48 -1.89 -2.25 7.92
N ASN A 49 -2.72 -3.02 7.20
CA ASN A 49 -4.15 -3.14 7.49
C ASN A 49 -4.40 -3.84 8.83
N LYS A 50 -3.67 -4.91 9.15
CA LYS A 50 -3.76 -5.57 10.47
C LYS A 50 -3.40 -4.61 11.62
N ILE A 51 -2.32 -3.85 11.48
CA ILE A 51 -1.91 -2.84 12.49
C ILE A 51 -3.00 -1.77 12.64
N LYS A 52 -3.53 -1.25 11.52
CA LYS A 52 -4.60 -0.24 11.54
C LYS A 52 -5.86 -0.77 12.22
N THR A 53 -6.26 -2.00 11.95
CA THR A 53 -7.40 -2.68 12.59
C THR A 53 -7.17 -2.84 14.09
N MET A 54 -5.99 -3.34 14.50
CA MET A 54 -5.65 -3.49 15.92
C MET A 54 -5.71 -2.15 16.67
N LYS A 55 -5.12 -1.10 16.11
CA LYS A 55 -5.18 0.26 16.68
C LYS A 55 -6.62 0.75 16.82
N ARG A 56 -7.47 0.47 15.83
CA ARG A 56 -8.90 0.83 15.88
C ARG A 56 -9.65 0.06 16.96
N GLN A 57 -9.42 -1.25 17.10
CA GLN A 57 -10.04 -2.09 18.14
C GLN A 57 -9.64 -1.65 19.55
N ALA A 58 -8.42 -1.16 19.73
CA ALA A 58 -7.94 -0.64 21.02
C ALA A 58 -8.40 0.79 21.33
N TYR A 59 -9.09 1.47 20.40
CA TYR A 59 -9.36 2.91 20.48
C TYR A 59 -8.09 3.77 20.69
N GLY A 60 -6.98 3.30 20.11
CA GLY A 60 -5.66 3.89 20.27
C GLY A 60 -4.87 3.32 21.46
N PHE A 61 -3.54 3.34 21.34
CA PHE A 61 -2.63 2.94 22.40
C PHE A 61 -2.01 4.18 23.03
N ARG A 62 -2.03 4.28 24.37
CA ARG A 62 -1.35 5.35 25.11
C ARG A 62 0.13 5.04 25.33
N ASP A 63 0.44 3.77 25.53
CA ASP A 63 1.81 3.27 25.66
C ASP A 63 2.34 2.81 24.30
N MET A 64 3.36 3.52 23.81
CA MET A 64 3.98 3.25 22.52
C MET A 64 4.91 2.03 22.54
N GLU A 65 5.52 1.71 23.69
CA GLU A 65 6.33 0.50 23.83
C GLU A 65 5.45 -0.74 23.78
N PHE A 66 4.31 -0.70 24.48
CA PHE A 66 3.30 -1.75 24.38
C PHE A 66 2.76 -1.89 22.96
N PHE A 67 2.53 -0.79 22.25
CA PHE A 67 2.11 -0.83 20.85
C PHE A 67 3.16 -1.48 19.94
N LYS A 68 4.44 -1.17 20.10
CA LYS A 68 5.53 -1.83 19.35
C LYS A 68 5.55 -3.33 19.61
N LEU A 69 5.44 -3.76 20.86
CA LEU A 69 5.38 -5.18 21.22
C LEU A 69 4.19 -5.88 20.54
N LYS A 70 3.02 -5.22 20.51
CA LYS A 70 1.84 -5.73 19.80
C LYS A 70 2.05 -5.85 18.29
N ILE A 71 2.76 -4.90 17.65
CA ILE A 71 3.11 -5.00 16.22
C ILE A 71 4.07 -6.18 15.99
N MET A 72 5.09 -6.34 16.83
CA MET A 72 6.05 -7.45 16.71
C MET A 72 5.37 -8.81 16.84
N GLY A 73 4.43 -8.97 17.78
CA GLY A 73 3.65 -10.20 17.97
C GLY A 73 2.49 -10.40 16.99
N LEU A 74 2.26 -9.49 16.03
CA LEU A 74 1.11 -9.54 15.12
C LEU A 74 1.11 -10.76 14.19
N HIS A 75 2.29 -11.34 13.94
CA HIS A 75 2.44 -12.56 13.15
C HIS A 75 2.05 -13.83 13.93
N GLU A 76 2.04 -13.76 15.27
CA GLU A 76 1.69 -14.88 16.16
C GLU A 76 0.17 -14.97 16.40
N THR A 77 -0.54 -13.85 16.25
CA THR A 77 -1.99 -13.81 16.43
C THR A 77 -2.70 -14.58 15.30
N LYS A 78 -3.04 -15.85 15.56
CA LYS A 78 -3.97 -16.62 14.74
C LYS A 78 -5.39 -16.14 15.05
N TYR A 79 -6.07 -15.54 14.08
CA TYR A 79 -7.51 -15.36 14.18
C TYR A 79 -8.15 -16.74 14.18
N ALA A 80 -8.51 -17.26 15.36
CA ALA A 80 -9.55 -18.27 15.43
C ALA A 80 -10.85 -17.57 15.02
N LEU A 81 -11.43 -17.98 13.89
CA LEU A 81 -12.81 -17.63 13.55
C LEU A 81 -13.69 -18.36 14.57
N VAL A 82 -13.82 -17.78 15.76
CA VAL A 82 -14.81 -18.24 16.75
C VAL A 82 -16.10 -17.53 16.37
N GLY A 83 -16.92 -18.25 15.60
CA GLY A 83 -18.34 -17.96 15.43
C GLY A 83 -19.16 -18.61 16.55
#